data_AF-A0A9X0BBJ9-F1
#
_entry.id   AF-A0A9X0BBJ9-F1
#
_cell.length_a   1.000
_cell.length_b   1.000
_cell.length_c   1.000
_cell.angle_alpha   90.00
_cell.angle_beta   90.00
_cell.angle_gamma   90.00
#
_symmetry.space_group_name_H-M   'P 1'
#
loop_
_entity.id
_entity.type
_entity.pdbx_description
1 polymer ?
#
loop_
_entity_poly.entity_id
_entity_poly.type
_entity_poly.pdbx_seq_one_letter_code
_entity_poly.pdbx_strand_id
1 'polypeptide(L)'
;MTAGLSIKSIVIFFAPIVLPRLLVAYRSFNASVASPSPSYLTRPKKNIFQLTKSRITTSTDVLFTRLARLRPSETLTVADELLKQGLTSISARKIYLAFGPDTITKCEFCSINTPSTYLFFYLPFQVLLPHLVHVLILLIVTSKALSGSECTRWRGKFTLVASLVAFCDIYLATTHDALNGGSALDRAAKNAPVSYGYYYISTLARPFIFGVFDLGCAAIIYLSSTHRFFFKQPSSSEQLDQGVSTALKMLNGVQSKLHATSVTRNAIVRDRSLKQRDDAYWQAIAAVEDRTRSGGDDRRVGARGFRRRCRRGNGSEYSGEQYLGRAGGSAGHV
;
A
#
# COMPACT_ATOMS: atom_id res chain seq x y z
N MET A 1 -31.19 9.21 -1.75
CA MET A 1 -31.21 7.75 -1.56
C MET A 1 -29.89 7.19 -2.05
N THR A 2 -28.89 7.10 -1.18
CA THR A 2 -27.63 6.38 -1.44
C THR A 2 -27.22 5.75 -0.13
N ALA A 3 -27.50 4.44 -0.01
CA ALA A 3 -27.19 3.66 1.17
C ALA A 3 -25.67 3.53 1.29
N GLY A 4 -25.10 4.19 2.30
CA GLY A 4 -23.76 3.88 2.79
C GLY A 4 -23.79 2.52 3.46
N LEU A 5 -23.53 1.45 2.72
CA LEU A 5 -23.21 0.15 3.33
C LEU A 5 -21.85 0.27 4.02
N SER A 6 -21.91 0.54 5.32
CA SER A 6 -20.77 0.47 6.22
C SER A 6 -20.14 -0.92 6.14
N ILE A 7 -18.83 -0.97 5.89
CA ILE A 7 -17.99 -2.18 5.81
C ILE A 7 -18.20 -3.14 6.99
N LYS A 8 -18.67 -2.64 8.15
CA LYS A 8 -19.11 -3.46 9.29
C LYS A 8 -20.23 -4.46 8.92
N SER A 9 -21.16 -4.08 8.04
CA SER A 9 -22.28 -4.95 7.63
C SER A 9 -21.83 -6.06 6.69
N ILE A 10 -20.83 -5.84 5.83
CA ILE A 10 -20.30 -6.87 4.92
C ILE A 10 -19.48 -7.90 5.70
N VAL A 11 -18.65 -7.45 6.65
CA VAL A 11 -17.86 -8.35 7.50
C VAL A 11 -18.76 -9.20 8.41
N ILE A 12 -19.86 -8.65 8.92
CA ILE A 12 -20.81 -9.41 9.76
C ILE A 12 -21.64 -10.42 8.93
N PHE A 13 -22.03 -10.07 7.69
CA PHE A 13 -22.87 -10.96 6.87
C PHE A 13 -22.08 -12.08 6.17
N PHE A 14 -20.83 -11.83 5.80
CA PHE A 14 -19.99 -12.82 5.11
C PHE A 14 -19.08 -13.61 6.06
N ALA A 15 -18.84 -13.17 7.30
CA ALA A 15 -18.06 -13.95 8.27
C ALA A 15 -18.60 -15.38 8.50
N PRO A 16 -19.91 -15.65 8.66
CA PRO A 16 -20.40 -17.01 8.89
C PRO A 16 -20.29 -17.93 7.67
N ILE A 17 -20.12 -17.39 6.46
CA ILE A 17 -20.07 -18.14 5.20
C ILE A 17 -18.62 -18.27 4.69
N VAL A 18 -17.82 -17.23 4.88
CA VAL A 18 -16.42 -17.17 4.45
C VAL A 18 -15.50 -17.78 5.50
N LEU A 19 -15.78 -17.66 6.80
CA LEU A 19 -14.93 -18.25 7.86
C LEU A 19 -14.91 -19.79 7.82
N PRO A 20 -16.02 -20.52 7.58
CA PRO A 20 -15.96 -21.96 7.41
C PRO A 20 -15.24 -22.36 6.12
N ARG A 21 -15.39 -21.60 5.03
CA ARG A 21 -14.68 -21.89 3.76
C ARG A 21 -13.20 -21.55 3.83
N LEU A 22 -12.82 -20.50 4.55
CA LEU A 22 -11.42 -20.19 4.87
C LEU A 22 -10.85 -21.19 5.87
N LEU A 23 -11.61 -21.67 6.85
CA LEU A 23 -11.17 -22.73 7.77
C LEU A 23 -11.06 -24.07 7.06
N VAL A 24 -11.94 -24.39 6.10
CA VAL A 24 -11.86 -25.58 5.27
C VAL A 24 -10.73 -25.45 4.25
N ALA A 25 -10.50 -24.28 3.65
CA ALA A 25 -9.35 -24.01 2.78
C ALA A 25 -8.02 -23.99 3.56
N TYR A 26 -8.02 -23.50 4.80
CA TYR A 26 -6.89 -23.53 5.71
C TYR A 26 -6.63 -24.94 6.23
N ARG A 27 -7.69 -25.72 6.50
CA ARG A 27 -7.58 -27.14 6.86
C ARG A 27 -7.18 -28.00 5.68
N SER A 28 -7.64 -27.71 4.45
CA SER A 28 -7.22 -28.42 3.26
C SER A 28 -5.79 -28.04 2.88
N PHE A 29 -5.39 -26.77 3.02
CA PHE A 29 -3.99 -26.34 2.92
C PHE A 29 -3.12 -27.00 3.98
N ASN A 30 -3.55 -27.02 5.25
CA ASN A 30 -2.84 -27.74 6.32
C ASN A 30 -2.85 -29.26 6.13
N ALA A 31 -3.87 -29.84 5.52
CA ALA A 31 -3.95 -31.27 5.22
C ALA A 31 -3.09 -31.65 4.00
N SER A 32 -2.98 -30.77 3.00
CA SER A 32 -1.97 -30.85 1.93
C SER A 32 -0.55 -30.65 2.47
N VAL A 33 -0.41 -29.95 3.60
CA VAL A 33 0.83 -29.81 4.37
C VAL A 33 1.07 -31.01 5.33
N ALA A 34 0.06 -31.86 5.57
CA ALA A 34 0.13 -32.99 6.51
C ALA A 34 0.12 -34.37 5.83
N SER A 35 0.47 -34.46 4.54
CA SER A 35 0.96 -35.68 3.90
C SER A 35 2.44 -35.52 3.54
N PRO A 36 3.23 -36.61 3.49
CA PRO A 36 4.59 -36.60 3.98
C PRO A 36 5.54 -35.74 3.13
N SER A 37 6.05 -34.68 3.78
CA SER A 37 7.22 -33.85 3.45
C SER A 37 7.01 -32.51 2.71
N PRO A 38 6.28 -31.53 3.27
CA PRO A 38 6.47 -30.13 2.91
C PRO A 38 7.56 -29.56 3.82
N SER A 39 8.75 -29.38 3.27
CA SER A 39 9.93 -28.81 3.93
C SER A 39 9.80 -27.31 4.26
N TYR A 40 8.57 -26.76 4.35
CA TYR A 40 8.30 -25.32 4.37
C TYR A 40 8.18 -24.72 5.77
N LEU A 41 8.13 -25.54 6.83
CA LEU A 41 8.49 -25.13 8.19
C LEU A 41 9.96 -25.53 8.43
N THR A 42 10.85 -24.97 7.62
CA THR A 42 12.24 -25.43 7.50
C THR A 42 13.02 -25.05 8.75
N ARG A 43 13.31 -26.01 9.63
CA ARG A 43 14.54 -25.92 10.44
C ARG A 43 15.68 -25.68 9.43
N PRO A 44 16.45 -24.58 9.53
CA PRO A 44 17.48 -24.28 8.56
C PRO A 44 18.40 -25.50 8.47
N LYS A 45 18.52 -26.07 7.27
CA LYS A 45 19.39 -27.22 7.03
C LYS A 45 20.77 -26.81 7.53
N LYS A 46 21.34 -27.54 8.48
CA LYS A 46 22.66 -27.20 9.01
C LYS A 46 23.71 -27.48 7.94
N ASN A 47 24.72 -26.64 7.87
CA ASN A 47 25.86 -26.81 6.97
C ASN A 47 26.58 -28.14 7.27
N ILE A 48 26.90 -28.93 6.24
CA ILE A 48 27.61 -30.21 6.40
C ILE A 48 28.99 -30.06 7.07
N PHE A 49 29.69 -28.95 6.83
CA PHE A 49 30.98 -28.66 7.45
C PHE A 49 30.83 -28.38 8.95
N GLN A 50 29.75 -27.70 9.33
CA GLN A 50 29.44 -27.46 10.74
C GLN A 50 28.96 -28.72 11.45
N LEU A 51 28.10 -29.50 10.78
CA LEU A 51 27.60 -30.79 11.30
C LEU A 51 28.74 -31.75 11.59
N THR A 52 29.67 -31.90 10.64
CA THR A 52 30.81 -32.81 10.76
C THR A 52 32.01 -32.20 11.50
N LYS A 53 31.90 -30.93 11.95
CA LYS A 53 33.00 -30.15 12.55
C LYS A 53 34.29 -30.19 11.71
N SER A 54 34.15 -30.15 10.38
CA SER A 54 35.26 -30.27 9.43
C SER A 54 35.68 -28.91 8.89
N ARG A 55 36.94 -28.80 8.45
CA ARG A 55 37.46 -27.60 7.78
C ARG A 55 37.10 -27.62 6.30
N ILE A 56 37.10 -26.46 5.65
CA ILE A 56 36.87 -26.35 4.21
C ILE A 56 37.94 -27.08 3.37
N THR A 57 39.11 -27.38 3.95
CA THR A 57 40.23 -28.08 3.31
C THR A 57 40.20 -29.60 3.51
N THR A 58 39.34 -30.14 4.38
CA THR A 58 39.26 -31.59 4.65
C THR A 58 38.89 -32.37 3.39
N SER A 59 39.52 -33.52 3.09
CA SER A 59 39.19 -34.28 1.87
C SER A 59 37.71 -34.66 1.77
N THR A 60 37.18 -34.75 0.54
CA THR A 60 35.76 -34.99 0.30
C THR A 60 35.33 -36.34 0.88
N ASP A 61 36.14 -37.39 0.74
CA ASP A 61 35.82 -38.70 1.29
C ASP A 61 35.71 -38.67 2.82
N VAL A 62 36.67 -38.07 3.52
CA VAL A 62 36.63 -37.97 4.99
C VAL A 62 35.41 -37.17 5.46
N LEU A 63 35.05 -36.10 4.75
CA LEU A 63 33.86 -35.30 5.05
C LEU A 63 32.58 -36.14 4.95
N PHE A 64 32.43 -36.90 3.87
CA PHE A 64 31.23 -37.70 3.61
C PHE A 64 31.18 -38.99 4.44
N THR A 65 32.32 -39.59 4.79
CA THR A 65 32.38 -40.69 5.77
C THR A 65 31.93 -40.22 7.15
N ARG A 66 32.31 -39.00 7.57
CA ARG A 66 31.82 -38.40 8.82
C ARG A 66 30.33 -38.07 8.74
N LEU A 67 29.87 -37.58 7.59
CA LEU A 67 28.46 -37.27 7.37
C LEU A 67 27.60 -38.54 7.44
N ALA A 68 28.05 -39.65 6.86
CA ALA A 68 27.38 -40.95 6.90
C ALA A 68 27.05 -41.37 8.34
N ARG A 69 28.03 -41.26 9.26
CA ARG A 69 27.88 -41.58 10.69
C ARG A 69 26.87 -40.69 11.42
N LEU A 70 26.57 -39.50 10.90
CA LEU A 70 25.58 -38.58 11.49
C LEU A 70 24.16 -38.80 10.92
N ARG A 71 24.00 -39.65 9.90
CA ARG A 71 22.70 -39.96 9.32
C ARG A 71 22.03 -41.12 10.08
N PRO A 72 20.68 -41.14 10.17
CA PRO A 72 19.96 -42.16 10.93
C PRO A 72 20.22 -43.61 10.48
N SER A 73 20.52 -43.81 9.20
CA SER A 73 20.78 -45.12 8.59
C SER A 73 22.27 -45.45 8.47
N GLU A 74 23.16 -44.61 9.02
CA GLU A 74 24.62 -44.67 8.83
C GLU A 74 25.11 -44.68 7.37
N THR A 75 24.21 -44.40 6.43
CA THR A 75 24.45 -44.40 4.99
C THR A 75 24.23 -43.01 4.40
N LEU A 76 24.87 -42.73 3.26
CA LEU A 76 24.63 -41.51 2.51
C LEU A 76 23.24 -41.57 1.87
N THR A 77 22.54 -40.44 1.89
CA THR A 77 21.31 -40.29 1.10
C THR A 77 21.66 -40.03 -0.37
N VAL A 78 20.74 -40.32 -1.30
CA VAL A 78 20.92 -40.02 -2.74
C VAL A 78 21.29 -38.54 -2.97
N ALA A 79 20.71 -37.63 -2.18
CA ALA A 79 21.05 -36.21 -2.23
C ALA A 79 22.48 -35.92 -1.74
N ASP A 80 22.98 -36.67 -0.76
CA ASP A 80 24.35 -36.55 -0.28
C ASP A 80 25.35 -37.11 -1.29
N GLU A 81 25.00 -38.17 -2.03
CA GLU A 81 25.85 -38.73 -3.08
C GLU A 81 25.99 -37.76 -4.26
N LEU A 82 24.89 -37.14 -4.70
CA LEU A 82 24.93 -36.08 -5.71
C LEU A 82 25.77 -34.88 -5.23
N LEU A 83 25.63 -34.51 -3.96
CA LEU A 83 26.43 -33.44 -3.37
C LEU A 83 27.93 -33.82 -3.30
N LYS A 84 28.24 -35.09 -3.03
CA LYS A 84 29.63 -35.61 -3.01
C LYS A 84 30.29 -35.42 -4.37
N GLN A 85 29.57 -35.72 -5.45
CA GLN A 85 30.07 -35.56 -6.83
C GLN A 85 30.34 -34.08 -7.17
N GLY A 86 29.56 -33.14 -6.61
CA GLY A 86 29.75 -31.71 -6.85
C GLY A 86 30.84 -31.03 -6.00
N LEU A 87 31.25 -31.63 -4.87
CA LEU A 87 32.20 -31.03 -3.91
C LEU A 87 33.66 -31.50 -4.10
N THR A 88 34.10 -31.63 -5.34
CA THR A 88 35.45 -32.14 -5.69
C THR A 88 36.57 -31.13 -5.43
N SER A 89 36.31 -29.83 -5.62
CA SER A 89 37.31 -28.76 -5.50
C SER A 89 37.04 -27.82 -4.34
N ILE A 90 38.09 -27.10 -3.89
CA ILE A 90 37.96 -26.04 -2.87
C ILE A 90 37.06 -24.92 -3.38
N SER A 91 37.15 -24.57 -4.67
CA SER A 91 36.28 -23.57 -5.31
C SER A 91 34.81 -23.97 -5.26
N ALA A 92 34.48 -25.23 -5.54
CA ALA A 92 33.11 -25.74 -5.40
C ALA A 92 32.59 -25.65 -3.96
N ARG A 93 33.47 -25.87 -2.96
CA ARG A 93 33.09 -25.72 -1.54
C ARG A 93 32.86 -24.26 -1.14
N LYS A 94 33.54 -23.30 -1.75
CA LYS A 94 33.25 -21.87 -1.55
C LYS A 94 31.87 -21.51 -2.12
N ILE A 95 31.57 -22.00 -3.33
CA ILE A 95 30.26 -21.84 -3.98
C ILE A 95 29.15 -22.46 -3.13
N TYR A 96 29.37 -23.65 -2.55
CA TYR A 96 28.45 -24.31 -1.63
C TYR A 96 28.10 -23.44 -0.42
N LEU A 97 29.08 -22.80 0.20
CA LEU A 97 28.87 -21.94 1.37
C LEU A 97 28.17 -20.63 1.00
N ALA A 98 28.40 -20.14 -0.22
CA ALA A 98 27.81 -18.89 -0.71
C ALA A 98 26.36 -19.07 -1.14
N PHE A 99 26.07 -20.05 -2.00
CA PHE A 99 24.77 -20.20 -2.66
C PHE A 99 23.97 -21.42 -2.18
N GLY A 100 24.59 -22.35 -1.48
CA GLY A 100 23.94 -23.51 -0.86
C GLY A 100 24.11 -24.83 -1.62
N PRO A 101 23.47 -25.91 -1.14
CA PRO A 101 23.55 -27.24 -1.76
C PRO A 101 22.81 -27.33 -3.10
N ASP A 102 21.64 -26.69 -3.21
CA ASP A 102 20.77 -26.83 -4.38
C ASP A 102 21.40 -26.28 -5.66
N THR A 103 22.25 -25.25 -5.56
CA THR A 103 22.94 -24.67 -6.71
C THR A 103 24.02 -25.59 -7.29
N ILE A 104 24.51 -26.55 -6.51
CA ILE A 104 25.51 -27.52 -6.96
C ILE A 104 24.84 -28.79 -7.47
N THR A 105 23.74 -29.23 -6.84
CA THR A 105 23.09 -30.49 -7.20
C THR A 105 22.05 -30.37 -8.30
N LYS A 106 21.41 -29.20 -8.47
CA LYS A 106 20.31 -29.00 -9.44
C LYS A 106 20.69 -28.14 -10.65
N CYS A 107 21.81 -27.42 -10.61
CA CYS A 107 22.19 -26.56 -11.72
C CYS A 107 22.96 -27.35 -12.79
N GLU A 108 22.33 -27.57 -13.95
CA GLU A 108 22.94 -28.30 -15.07
C GLU A 108 23.88 -27.43 -15.92
N PHE A 109 23.61 -26.12 -16.00
CA PHE A 109 24.38 -25.18 -16.82
C PHE A 109 25.53 -24.48 -16.06
N CYS A 110 25.69 -24.75 -14.76
CA CYS A 110 26.66 -24.05 -13.94
C CYS A 110 28.06 -24.66 -14.08
N SER A 111 29.09 -23.80 -14.20
CA SER A 111 30.49 -24.22 -14.30
C SER A 111 31.33 -23.57 -13.20
N ILE A 112 32.23 -24.34 -12.59
CA ILE A 112 33.14 -23.87 -11.51
C ILE A 112 34.07 -22.76 -12.01
N ASN A 113 34.39 -22.74 -13.31
CA ASN A 113 35.28 -21.73 -13.91
C ASN A 113 34.63 -20.34 -13.98
N THR A 114 33.29 -20.28 -13.97
CA THR A 114 32.53 -19.04 -14.14
C THR A 114 31.53 -18.90 -12.98
N PRO A 115 31.94 -18.36 -11.82
CA PRO A 115 31.11 -18.36 -10.61
C PRO A 115 29.81 -17.55 -10.74
N SER A 116 29.73 -16.63 -11.70
CA SER A 116 28.52 -15.87 -12.00
C SER A 116 27.34 -16.74 -12.47
N THR A 117 27.59 -17.91 -13.09
CA THR A 117 26.49 -18.81 -13.51
C THR A 117 25.68 -19.29 -12.30
N TYR A 118 26.34 -19.55 -11.17
CA TYR A 118 25.67 -19.95 -9.92
C TYR A 118 24.85 -18.80 -9.32
N LEU A 119 25.33 -17.56 -9.46
CA LEU A 119 24.59 -16.37 -9.00
C LEU A 119 23.26 -16.22 -9.75
N PHE A 120 23.27 -16.37 -11.08
CA PHE A 120 22.04 -16.27 -11.89
C PHE A 120 21.01 -17.35 -11.54
N PHE A 121 21.46 -18.56 -11.19
CA PHE A 121 20.58 -19.62 -10.71
C PHE A 121 20.03 -19.31 -9.31
N TYR A 122 20.85 -18.75 -8.42
CA TYR A 122 20.51 -18.48 -7.03
C TYR A 122 19.52 -17.32 -6.83
N LEU A 123 19.75 -16.21 -7.54
CA LEU A 123 19.06 -14.94 -7.36
C LEU A 123 17.52 -15.03 -7.48
N PRO A 124 16.93 -15.64 -8.54
CA PRO A 124 15.48 -15.62 -8.72
C PRO A 124 14.75 -16.36 -7.59
N PHE A 125 15.25 -17.52 -7.17
CA PHE A 125 14.55 -18.39 -6.23
C PHE A 125 14.78 -18.02 -4.77
N GLN A 126 16.02 -17.69 -4.38
CA GLN A 126 16.36 -17.48 -2.98
C GLN A 126 16.32 -16.01 -2.56
N VAL A 127 16.51 -15.07 -3.51
CA VAL A 127 16.59 -13.63 -3.22
C VAL A 127 15.32 -12.91 -3.67
N LEU A 128 15.02 -12.98 -4.97
CA LEU A 128 13.96 -12.19 -5.58
C LEU A 128 12.58 -12.67 -5.16
N LEU A 129 12.33 -13.97 -5.21
CA LEU A 129 11.02 -14.55 -4.89
C LEU A 129 10.53 -14.19 -3.47
N PRO A 130 11.32 -14.33 -2.39
CA PRO A 130 10.89 -13.92 -1.06
C PRO A 130 10.54 -12.43 -0.96
N HIS A 131 11.29 -11.54 -1.62
CA HIS A 131 11.01 -10.11 -1.63
C HIS A 131 9.76 -9.78 -2.44
N LEU A 132 9.55 -10.42 -3.59
CA LEU A 132 8.34 -10.25 -4.39
C LEU A 132 7.10 -10.70 -3.62
N VAL A 133 7.18 -11.84 -2.92
CA VAL A 133 6.09 -12.33 -2.07
C VAL A 133 5.82 -11.37 -0.91
N HIS A 134 6.87 -10.88 -0.24
CA HIS A 134 6.73 -9.90 0.85
C HIS A 134 6.09 -8.60 0.36
N VAL A 135 6.57 -8.02 -0.74
CA VAL A 135 5.98 -6.82 -1.35
C VAL A 135 4.53 -7.07 -1.78
N LEU A 136 4.22 -8.24 -2.37
CA LEU A 136 2.85 -8.60 -2.75
C LEU A 136 1.93 -8.64 -1.53
N ILE A 137 2.34 -9.30 -0.45
CA ILE A 137 1.57 -9.35 0.81
C ILE A 137 1.38 -7.93 1.35
N LEU A 138 2.43 -7.12 1.38
CA LEU A 138 2.36 -5.73 1.81
C LEU A 138 1.39 -4.92 0.97
N LEU A 139 1.39 -5.08 -0.35
CA LEU A 139 0.46 -4.41 -1.27
C LEU A 139 -0.99 -4.87 -1.04
N ILE A 140 -1.23 -6.13 -0.71
CA ILE A 140 -2.58 -6.62 -0.40
C ILE A 140 -3.06 -6.01 0.92
N VAL A 141 -2.24 -6.11 1.97
CA VAL A 141 -2.59 -5.66 3.34
C VAL A 141 -2.75 -4.14 3.41
N THR A 142 -1.94 -3.36 2.68
CA THR A 142 -2.03 -1.88 2.66
C THR A 142 -3.05 -1.34 1.65
N SER A 143 -3.81 -2.21 0.97
CA SER A 143 -4.83 -1.77 0.03
C SER A 143 -6.01 -1.08 0.72
N LYS A 144 -6.63 -0.11 0.03
CA LYS A 144 -7.81 0.62 0.52
C LYS A 144 -8.98 -0.31 0.82
N ALA A 145 -9.10 -1.40 0.08
CA ALA A 145 -10.18 -2.38 0.20
C ALA A 145 -10.12 -3.14 1.55
N LEU A 146 -8.92 -3.47 2.05
CA LEU A 146 -8.78 -4.22 3.30
C LEU A 146 -8.61 -3.30 4.52
N SER A 147 -7.77 -2.26 4.42
CA SER A 147 -7.29 -1.51 5.60
C SER A 147 -7.71 -0.04 5.65
N GLY A 148 -8.52 0.44 4.70
CA GLY A 148 -9.03 1.82 4.70
C GLY A 148 -8.04 2.89 4.21
N SER A 149 -8.43 4.16 4.32
CA SER A 149 -7.68 5.32 3.82
C SER A 149 -6.35 5.53 4.53
N GLU A 150 -6.33 5.32 5.85
CA GLU A 150 -5.16 5.60 6.69
C GLU A 150 -3.95 4.75 6.31
N CYS A 151 -4.15 3.46 6.05
CA CYS A 151 -3.09 2.56 5.60
C CYS A 151 -2.67 2.83 4.15
N THR A 152 -3.61 3.23 3.28
CA THR A 152 -3.35 3.49 1.86
C THR A 152 -2.33 4.62 1.66
N ARG A 153 -2.34 5.63 2.54
CA ARG A 153 -1.38 6.74 2.48
C ARG A 153 0.08 6.30 2.65
N TRP A 154 0.32 5.26 3.43
CA TRP A 154 1.66 4.75 3.73
C TRP A 154 2.17 3.73 2.72
N ARG A 155 1.27 3.15 1.91
CA ARG A 155 1.58 2.14 0.89
C ARG A 155 2.82 2.50 0.09
N GLY A 156 2.87 3.68 -0.53
CA GLY A 156 3.98 4.09 -1.39
C GLY A 156 5.33 4.20 -0.66
N LYS A 157 5.33 4.59 0.62
CA LYS A 157 6.56 4.70 1.42
C LYS A 157 7.03 3.31 1.85
N PHE A 158 6.11 2.46 2.29
CA PHE A 158 6.44 1.08 2.67
C PHE A 158 6.94 0.27 1.46
N THR A 159 6.33 0.43 0.29
CA THR A 159 6.80 -0.23 -0.93
C THR A 159 8.19 0.26 -1.33
N LEU A 160 8.46 1.56 -1.22
CA LEU A 160 9.79 2.11 -1.52
C LEU A 160 10.85 1.51 -0.58
N VAL A 161 10.59 1.50 0.74
CA VAL A 161 11.54 0.93 1.70
C VAL A 161 11.71 -0.58 1.49
N ALA A 162 10.64 -1.32 1.24
CA ALA A 162 10.73 -2.75 0.92
C ALA A 162 11.54 -3.01 -0.36
N SER A 163 11.38 -2.18 -1.40
CA SER A 163 12.22 -2.23 -2.60
C SER A 163 13.68 -1.93 -2.29
N LEU A 164 13.98 -0.94 -1.44
CA LEU A 164 15.37 -0.66 -1.03
C LEU A 164 16.00 -1.84 -0.28
N VAL A 165 15.25 -2.50 0.61
CA VAL A 165 15.71 -3.73 1.29
C VAL A 165 16.03 -4.82 0.27
N ALA A 166 15.18 -5.01 -0.75
CA ALA A 166 15.42 -5.96 -1.83
C ALA A 166 16.69 -5.62 -2.64
N PHE A 167 16.89 -4.33 -2.98
CA PHE A 167 18.09 -3.87 -3.67
C PHE A 167 19.36 -4.09 -2.83
N CYS A 168 19.32 -3.77 -1.53
CA CYS A 168 20.43 -4.03 -0.62
C CYS A 168 20.77 -5.53 -0.55
N ASP A 169 19.76 -6.40 -0.51
CA ASP A 169 19.99 -7.84 -0.48
C ASP A 169 20.60 -8.38 -1.79
N ILE A 170 20.09 -7.92 -2.94
CA ILE A 170 20.68 -8.24 -4.25
C ILE A 170 22.14 -7.77 -4.30
N TYR A 171 22.42 -6.56 -3.80
CA TYR A 171 23.79 -6.03 -3.71
C TYR A 171 24.69 -6.89 -2.82
N LEU A 172 24.22 -7.32 -1.65
CA LEU A 172 24.99 -8.22 -0.77
C LEU A 172 25.22 -9.59 -1.42
N ALA A 173 24.25 -10.11 -2.17
CA ALA A 173 24.39 -11.36 -2.90
C ALA A 173 25.40 -11.28 -4.06
N THR A 174 25.47 -10.13 -4.77
CA THR A 174 26.37 -9.94 -5.91
C THR A 174 27.78 -9.54 -5.49
N THR A 175 27.92 -8.87 -4.34
CA THR A 175 29.22 -8.41 -3.83
C THR A 175 29.98 -9.46 -3.03
N HIS A 176 29.35 -10.60 -2.73
CA HIS A 176 29.92 -11.59 -1.82
C HIS A 176 31.28 -12.15 -2.29
N ASP A 177 32.18 -12.41 -1.33
CA ASP A 177 33.55 -12.94 -1.51
C ASP A 177 33.69 -14.12 -2.49
N ALA A 178 32.64 -14.92 -2.70
CA ALA A 178 32.65 -16.02 -3.66
C ALA A 178 32.70 -15.56 -5.13
N LEU A 179 32.29 -14.31 -5.41
CA LEU A 179 32.28 -13.70 -6.74
C LEU A 179 33.47 -12.76 -6.95
N ASN A 180 33.91 -12.05 -5.89
CA ASN A 180 34.89 -10.97 -6.01
C ASN A 180 36.30 -11.33 -5.52
N GLY A 181 36.59 -12.61 -5.32
CA GLY A 181 37.97 -13.11 -5.26
C GLY A 181 38.84 -12.48 -4.17
N GLY A 182 38.55 -12.79 -2.91
CA GLY A 182 39.56 -12.71 -1.84
C GLY A 182 39.18 -11.90 -0.60
N SER A 183 39.30 -12.58 0.54
CA SER A 183 39.96 -12.06 1.75
C SER A 183 39.18 -11.73 3.03
N ALA A 184 37.90 -12.11 3.20
CA ALA A 184 37.32 -12.21 4.55
C ALA A 184 37.04 -13.67 4.94
N LEU A 185 36.38 -14.44 4.07
CA LEU A 185 36.03 -15.83 4.34
C LEU A 185 37.25 -16.76 4.37
N ASP A 186 38.28 -16.53 3.53
CA ASP A 186 39.52 -17.32 3.52
C ASP A 186 40.39 -17.08 4.77
N ARG A 187 40.30 -15.89 5.39
CA ARG A 187 40.98 -15.60 6.66
C ARG A 187 40.17 -16.18 7.83
N ALA A 188 38.84 -16.04 7.80
CA ALA A 188 37.95 -16.61 8.81
C ALA A 188 37.96 -18.16 8.81
N ALA A 189 38.06 -18.79 7.64
CA ALA A 189 38.12 -20.26 7.49
C ALA A 189 39.46 -20.88 7.95
N LYS A 190 40.54 -20.10 8.05
CA LYS A 190 41.84 -20.58 8.54
C LYS A 190 41.87 -20.73 10.06
N ASN A 191 41.18 -19.84 10.79
CA ASN A 191 41.34 -19.70 12.25
C ASN A 191 40.19 -20.28 13.09
N ALA A 192 39.10 -20.77 12.49
CA ALA A 192 37.95 -21.34 13.20
C ALA A 192 37.25 -22.43 12.36
N PRO A 193 36.43 -23.33 12.96
CA PRO A 193 35.47 -24.10 12.18
C PRO A 193 34.64 -23.13 11.34
N VAL A 194 34.42 -23.47 10.06
CA VAL A 194 33.85 -22.56 9.05
C VAL A 194 32.56 -21.94 9.60
N SER A 195 32.63 -20.64 9.91
CA SER A 195 31.47 -19.85 10.35
C SER A 195 30.40 -19.88 9.26
N TYR A 196 29.14 -19.73 9.64
CA TYR A 196 27.96 -19.90 8.79
C TYR A 196 28.18 -19.24 7.41
N GLY A 197 28.04 -20.00 6.31
CA GLY A 197 28.13 -19.44 4.96
C GLY A 197 27.00 -18.44 4.68
N TYR A 198 27.19 -17.55 3.70
CA TYR A 198 26.20 -16.53 3.32
C TYR A 198 24.80 -17.10 3.14
N TYR A 199 24.69 -18.24 2.46
CA TYR A 199 23.43 -18.92 2.23
C TYR A 199 22.66 -19.16 3.54
N TYR A 200 23.34 -19.67 4.56
CA TYR A 200 22.72 -20.02 5.84
C TYR A 200 22.38 -18.78 6.67
N ILE A 201 23.27 -17.78 6.68
CA ILE A 201 23.01 -16.51 7.37
C ILE A 201 21.83 -15.79 6.71
N SER A 202 21.86 -15.62 5.40
CA SER A 202 20.80 -14.92 4.66
C SER A 202 19.44 -15.63 4.77
N THR A 203 19.42 -16.97 4.74
CA THR A 203 18.17 -17.73 4.91
C THR A 203 17.52 -17.49 6.28
N LEU A 204 18.31 -17.24 7.33
CA LEU A 204 17.78 -16.90 8.65
C LEU A 204 17.50 -15.40 8.81
N ALA A 205 18.37 -14.55 8.26
CA ALA A 205 18.28 -13.11 8.40
C ALA A 205 17.09 -12.51 7.62
N ARG A 206 16.76 -13.02 6.43
CA ARG A 206 15.64 -12.54 5.60
C ARG A 206 14.29 -12.51 6.33
N PRO A 207 13.76 -13.65 6.85
CA PRO A 207 12.48 -13.63 7.55
C PRO A 207 12.52 -12.78 8.82
N PHE A 208 13.68 -12.68 9.47
CA PHE A 208 13.87 -11.78 10.61
C PHE A 208 13.76 -10.31 10.20
N ILE A 209 14.44 -9.90 9.12
CA ILE A 209 14.37 -8.54 8.56
C ILE A 209 12.93 -8.20 8.15
N PHE A 210 12.23 -9.12 7.47
CA PHE A 210 10.83 -8.94 7.10
C PHE A 210 9.94 -8.77 8.34
N GLY A 211 10.14 -9.60 9.38
CA GLY A 211 9.39 -9.47 10.63
C GLY A 211 9.62 -8.14 11.35
N VAL A 212 10.88 -7.68 11.44
CA VAL A 212 11.22 -6.38 12.04
C VAL A 212 10.62 -5.22 11.22
N PHE A 213 10.70 -5.31 9.90
CA PHE A 213 10.11 -4.33 9.00
C PHE A 213 8.59 -4.26 9.15
N ASP A 214 7.90 -5.41 9.14
CA ASP A 214 6.45 -5.48 9.28
C ASP A 214 5.98 -4.97 10.67
N LEU A 215 6.74 -5.28 11.73
CA LEU A 215 6.51 -4.72 13.07
C LEU A 215 6.62 -3.19 13.06
N GLY A 216 7.64 -2.65 12.40
CA GLY A 216 7.83 -1.21 12.23
C GLY A 216 6.68 -0.56 11.46
N CYS A 217 6.26 -1.17 10.34
CA CYS A 217 5.11 -0.71 9.56
C CYS A 217 3.81 -0.72 10.39
N ALA A 218 3.56 -1.80 11.13
CA ALA A 218 2.40 -1.92 12.01
C ALA A 218 2.42 -0.85 13.12
N ALA A 219 3.59 -0.60 13.73
CA ALA A 219 3.75 0.45 14.73
C ALA A 219 3.47 1.85 14.15
N ILE A 220 3.99 2.16 12.96
CA ILE A 220 3.73 3.45 12.30
C ILE A 220 2.24 3.63 11.99
N ILE A 221 1.58 2.59 11.45
CA ILE A 221 0.14 2.62 11.19
C ILE A 221 -0.63 2.85 12.50
N TYR A 222 -0.30 2.12 13.56
CA TYR A 222 -0.95 2.22 14.86
C TYR A 222 -0.80 3.61 15.49
N LEU A 223 0.40 4.19 15.44
CA LEU A 223 0.66 5.54 15.96
C LEU A 223 -0.02 6.62 15.10
N SER A 224 -0.10 6.41 13.78
CA SER A 224 -0.79 7.31 12.86
C SER A 224 -2.31 7.28 13.07
N SER A 225 -2.90 6.12 13.32
CA SER A 225 -4.36 5.97 13.48
C SER A 225 -4.86 6.42 14.84
N THR A 226 -4.03 6.29 15.88
CA THR A 226 -4.36 6.77 17.24
C THR A 226 -4.14 8.28 17.42
N HIS A 227 -3.76 9.00 16.36
CA HIS A 227 -3.45 10.45 16.36
C HIS A 227 -2.48 10.89 17.47
N ARG A 228 -1.73 9.95 18.05
CA ARG A 228 -0.95 10.19 19.28
C ARG A 228 0.38 10.90 19.02
N PHE A 229 0.93 10.76 17.80
CA PHE A 229 2.22 11.36 17.41
C PHE A 229 2.12 12.38 16.27
N PHE A 230 1.12 12.29 15.39
CA PHE A 230 1.01 13.17 14.24
C PHE A 230 -0.35 13.88 14.24
N PHE A 231 -0.44 14.98 15.02
CA PHE A 231 -1.43 16.03 14.76
C PHE A 231 -1.09 16.65 13.40
N LYS A 232 -1.69 16.11 12.34
CA LYS A 232 -1.49 16.60 10.98
C LYS A 232 -2.65 17.52 10.64
N GLN A 233 -2.40 18.83 10.62
CA GLN A 233 -3.30 19.74 9.90
C GLN A 233 -3.41 19.24 8.46
N PRO A 234 -4.63 19.20 7.87
CA PRO A 234 -4.80 18.73 6.50
C PRO A 234 -3.94 19.56 5.54
N SER A 235 -3.42 18.95 4.47
CA SER A 235 -2.56 19.64 3.52
C SER A 235 -3.34 20.75 2.81
N SER A 236 -2.72 21.91 2.53
CA SER A 236 -3.44 23.10 2.03
C SER A 236 -4.25 22.83 0.76
N SER A 237 -3.79 21.95 -0.13
CA SER A 237 -4.51 21.58 -1.35
C SER A 237 -5.75 20.72 -1.07
N GLU A 238 -5.68 19.77 -0.15
CA GLU A 238 -6.83 18.93 0.22
C GLU A 238 -7.88 19.73 1.02
N GLN A 239 -7.46 20.72 1.82
CA GLN A 239 -8.38 21.68 2.45
C GLN A 239 -9.11 22.54 1.42
N LEU A 240 -8.40 22.98 0.38
CA LEU A 240 -8.99 23.78 -0.70
C LEU A 240 -10.00 22.93 -1.49
N ASP A 241 -9.67 21.70 -1.86
CA ASP A 241 -10.60 20.85 -2.63
C ASP A 241 -11.83 20.44 -1.79
N GLN A 242 -11.66 20.15 -0.51
CA GLN A 242 -12.77 19.86 0.40
C GLN A 242 -13.62 21.10 0.69
N GLY A 243 -12.99 22.27 0.84
CA GLY A 243 -13.67 23.56 1.01
C GLY A 243 -14.46 23.95 -0.23
N VAL A 244 -13.84 23.88 -1.41
CA VAL A 244 -14.46 24.18 -2.70
C VAL A 244 -15.61 23.22 -2.98
N SER A 245 -15.43 21.91 -2.78
CA SER A 245 -16.52 20.95 -3.02
C SER A 245 -17.69 21.09 -2.04
N THR A 246 -17.42 21.51 -0.80
CA THR A 246 -18.47 21.82 0.19
C THR A 246 -19.19 23.12 -0.17
N ALA A 247 -18.45 24.15 -0.55
CA ALA A 247 -19.02 25.43 -1.01
C ALA A 247 -19.86 25.24 -2.27
N LEU A 248 -19.41 24.45 -3.25
CA LEU A 248 -20.17 24.12 -4.46
C LEU A 248 -21.46 23.35 -4.14
N LYS A 249 -21.43 22.42 -3.18
CA LYS A 249 -22.64 21.72 -2.73
C LYS A 249 -23.64 22.66 -2.06
N MET A 250 -23.17 23.55 -1.20
CA MET A 250 -24.03 24.57 -0.57
C MET A 250 -24.59 25.54 -1.61
N LEU A 251 -23.76 25.99 -2.56
CA LEU A 251 -24.16 26.89 -3.65
C LEU A 251 -25.22 26.25 -4.53
N ASN A 252 -25.06 24.99 -4.95
CA ASN A 252 -26.08 24.27 -5.72
C ASN A 252 -27.38 24.09 -4.94
N GLY A 253 -27.30 23.86 -3.63
CA GLY A 253 -28.46 23.80 -2.74
C GLY A 253 -29.19 25.15 -2.63
N VAL A 254 -28.47 26.26 -2.58
CA VAL A 254 -29.04 27.61 -2.57
C VAL A 254 -29.60 27.97 -3.95
N GLN A 255 -28.90 27.65 -5.03
CA GLN A 255 -29.32 27.91 -6.41
C GLN A 255 -30.64 27.20 -6.74
N SER A 256 -30.80 25.94 -6.35
CA SER A 256 -32.06 25.21 -6.56
C SER A 256 -33.23 25.82 -5.78
N LYS A 257 -32.99 26.25 -4.53
CA LYS A 257 -33.99 26.97 -3.72
C LYS A 257 -34.35 28.33 -4.32
N LEU A 258 -33.36 29.14 -4.71
CA LEU A 258 -33.58 30.43 -5.35
C LEU A 258 -34.33 30.29 -6.67
N HIS A 259 -33.99 29.27 -7.48
CA HIS A 259 -34.71 28.99 -8.71
C HIS A 259 -36.17 28.63 -8.44
N ALA A 260 -36.45 27.78 -7.44
CA ALA A 260 -37.82 27.45 -7.03
C ALA A 260 -38.58 28.69 -6.52
N THR A 261 -37.96 29.56 -5.72
CA THR A 261 -38.57 30.81 -5.25
C THR A 261 -38.84 31.79 -6.40
N SER A 262 -37.94 31.86 -7.38
CA SER A 262 -38.11 32.71 -8.57
C SER A 262 -39.29 32.22 -9.43
N VAL A 263 -39.38 30.92 -9.70
CA VAL A 263 -40.48 30.33 -10.47
C VAL A 263 -41.82 30.52 -9.76
N THR A 264 -41.87 30.28 -8.45
CA THR A 264 -43.10 30.48 -7.65
C THR A 264 -43.52 31.95 -7.62
N ARG A 265 -42.59 32.90 -7.44
CA ARG A 265 -42.90 34.33 -7.53
C ARG A 265 -43.43 34.72 -8.91
N ASN A 266 -42.80 34.23 -9.98
CA ASN A 266 -43.26 34.46 -11.34
C ASN A 266 -44.64 33.86 -11.61
N ALA A 267 -44.97 32.71 -11.01
CA ALA A 267 -46.31 32.13 -11.08
C ALA A 267 -47.35 32.97 -10.34
N ILE A 268 -47.04 33.43 -9.12
CA ILE A 268 -47.94 34.29 -8.31
C ILE A 268 -48.24 35.59 -9.03
N VAL A 269 -47.24 36.24 -9.63
CA VAL A 269 -47.43 37.51 -10.36
C VAL A 269 -48.33 37.35 -11.60
N ARG A 270 -48.31 36.16 -12.22
CA ARG A 270 -49.11 35.87 -13.42
C ARG A 270 -50.57 35.55 -13.12
N ASP A 271 -50.88 35.00 -11.94
CA ASP A 271 -52.26 34.75 -11.50
C ASP A 271 -52.83 35.97 -10.77
N ARG A 272 -53.93 36.54 -11.29
CA ARG A 272 -54.57 37.73 -10.71
C ARG A 272 -55.10 37.47 -9.29
N SER A 273 -55.61 36.28 -9.01
CA SER A 273 -56.22 35.95 -7.71
C SER A 273 -55.18 35.80 -6.60
N LEU A 274 -54.05 35.16 -6.91
CA LEU A 274 -52.92 35.01 -5.99
C LEU A 274 -52.19 36.33 -5.77
N LYS A 275 -52.00 37.11 -6.84
CA LYS A 275 -51.39 38.44 -6.75
C LYS A 275 -52.17 39.39 -5.84
N GLN A 276 -53.50 39.39 -5.92
CA GLN A 276 -54.33 40.25 -5.05
C GLN A 276 -54.17 39.89 -3.56
N ARG A 277 -54.02 38.60 -3.24
CA ARG A 277 -53.77 38.14 -1.86
C ARG A 277 -52.38 38.53 -1.37
N ASP A 278 -51.35 38.39 -2.22
CA ASP A 278 -49.98 38.82 -1.90
C ASP A 278 -49.91 40.35 -1.69
N ASP A 279 -50.50 41.14 -2.59
CA ASP A 279 -50.54 42.60 -2.49
C ASP A 279 -51.28 43.06 -1.21
N ALA A 280 -52.40 42.42 -0.85
CA ALA A 280 -53.15 42.72 0.38
C ALA A 280 -52.33 42.38 1.64
N TYR A 281 -51.61 41.26 1.65
CA TYR A 281 -50.73 40.87 2.75
C TYR A 281 -49.59 41.89 2.95
N TRP A 282 -48.90 42.28 1.89
CA TRP A 282 -47.81 43.25 1.97
C TRP A 282 -48.29 44.65 2.38
N GLN A 283 -49.48 45.06 1.93
CA GLN A 283 -50.10 46.32 2.38
C GLN A 283 -50.42 46.30 3.87
N ALA A 284 -50.92 45.17 4.40
CA ALA A 284 -51.19 45.02 5.82
C ALA A 284 -49.91 45.12 6.66
N ILE A 285 -48.82 44.47 6.23
CA ILE A 285 -47.52 44.56 6.92
C ILE A 285 -46.97 45.98 6.89
N ALA A 286 -46.99 46.66 5.73
CA ALA A 286 -46.51 48.04 5.62
C ALA A 286 -47.29 49.00 6.54
N ALA A 287 -48.60 48.82 6.65
CA ALA A 287 -49.46 49.60 7.55
C ALA A 287 -49.21 49.31 9.04
N VAL A 288 -48.72 48.10 9.37
CA VAL A 288 -48.27 47.78 10.74
C VAL A 288 -46.92 48.46 11.00
N GLU A 289 -45.95 48.34 10.09
CA GLU A 289 -44.60 48.93 10.25
C GLU A 289 -44.65 50.47 10.38
N ASP A 290 -45.50 51.15 9.61
CA ASP A 290 -45.67 52.61 9.69
C ASP A 290 -46.25 53.06 11.04
N ARG A 291 -47.13 52.24 11.64
CA ARG A 291 -47.66 52.46 13.00
C ARG A 291 -46.59 52.28 14.07
N THR A 292 -45.76 51.24 13.96
CA THR A 292 -44.64 51.02 14.88
C THR A 292 -43.61 52.15 14.79
N ARG A 293 -43.38 52.68 13.58
CA ARG A 293 -42.44 53.78 13.35
C ARG A 293 -42.96 55.13 13.88
N SER A 294 -44.26 55.40 13.75
CA SER A 294 -44.89 56.61 14.30
C SER A 294 -45.06 56.57 15.82
N GLY A 295 -45.13 55.38 16.44
CA GLY A 295 -45.17 55.23 17.90
C GLY A 295 -43.81 55.40 18.61
N GLY A 296 -42.72 55.58 17.85
CA GLY A 296 -41.36 55.72 18.38
C GLY A 296 -40.76 57.13 18.28
N ASP A 297 -41.50 58.11 17.75
CA ASP A 297 -40.98 59.47 17.50
C ASP A 297 -41.75 60.55 18.29
N ASP A 298 -41.79 60.40 19.61
CA ASP A 298 -42.23 61.47 20.54
C ASP A 298 -41.03 62.15 21.23
N ARG A 299 -39.86 62.16 20.58
CA ARG A 299 -38.71 63.03 20.90
C ARG A 299 -37.89 63.37 19.66
N ARG A 300 -38.41 64.26 18.81
CA ARG A 300 -37.78 65.55 18.41
C ARG A 300 -38.42 66.10 17.13
N VAL A 301 -38.98 67.28 17.27
CA VAL A 301 -39.32 68.27 16.24
C VAL A 301 -38.30 68.32 15.09
N GLY A 302 -38.79 68.25 13.85
CA GLY A 302 -37.98 68.63 12.68
C GLY A 302 -38.52 68.15 11.34
N ALA A 303 -39.54 68.83 10.83
CA ALA A 303 -40.05 68.67 9.48
C ALA A 303 -38.93 68.61 8.41
N ARG A 304 -38.90 67.54 7.62
CA ARG A 304 -38.35 67.54 6.26
C ARG A 304 -39.01 66.43 5.43
N GLY A 305 -39.86 66.85 4.49
CA GLY A 305 -40.50 65.97 3.52
C GLY A 305 -39.46 65.20 2.72
N PHE A 306 -39.56 63.88 2.76
CA PHE A 306 -38.72 62.99 1.97
C PHE A 306 -39.63 62.10 1.11
N ARG A 307 -40.02 62.62 -0.07
CA ARG A 307 -40.60 61.80 -1.14
C ARG A 307 -39.58 60.74 -1.54
N ARG A 308 -39.70 59.51 -1.03
CA ARG A 308 -39.02 58.35 -1.62
C ARG A 308 -39.84 57.83 -2.78
N ARG A 309 -39.44 58.30 -3.97
CA ARG A 309 -39.80 57.72 -5.27
C ARG A 309 -39.35 56.25 -5.28
N CYS A 310 -40.31 55.31 -5.24
CA CYS A 310 -40.05 53.91 -5.58
C CYS A 310 -39.56 53.85 -7.03
N ARG A 311 -38.25 53.66 -7.21
CA ARG A 311 -37.65 53.43 -8.52
C ARG A 311 -37.98 51.99 -8.93
N ARG A 312 -39.01 51.85 -9.78
CA ARG A 312 -39.21 50.67 -10.63
C ARG A 312 -37.89 50.37 -11.36
N GLY A 313 -37.29 49.21 -11.09
CA GLY A 313 -36.34 48.60 -12.00
C GLY A 313 -37.12 48.03 -13.18
N ASN A 314 -37.22 48.82 -14.25
CA ASN A 314 -37.75 48.38 -15.54
C ASN A 314 -36.70 47.49 -16.21
N GLY A 315 -37.17 46.49 -16.96
CA GLY A 315 -36.34 45.55 -17.68
C GLY A 315 -35.39 46.22 -18.67
N SER A 316 -34.22 45.61 -18.82
CA SER A 316 -33.41 45.70 -20.04
C SER A 316 -33.41 44.32 -20.66
N GLU A 317 -34.31 44.19 -21.63
CA GLU A 317 -34.22 43.35 -22.81
C GLU A 317 -32.80 43.44 -23.41
N TYR A 318 -32.10 42.32 -23.50
CA TYR A 318 -31.07 42.12 -24.52
C TYR A 318 -31.24 40.73 -25.11
N SER A 319 -31.46 40.77 -26.42
CA SER A 319 -31.75 39.68 -27.34
C SER A 319 -30.78 38.52 -27.23
N GLY A 320 -31.33 37.30 -27.33
CA GLY A 320 -30.57 36.15 -27.80
C GLY A 320 -30.33 36.21 -29.31
N GLU A 321 -29.47 35.28 -29.74
CA GLU A 321 -29.06 34.85 -31.11
C GLU A 321 -27.58 35.16 -31.38
N GLN A 322 -26.73 34.29 -31.92
CA GLN A 322 -26.74 32.90 -32.37
C GLN A 322 -25.25 32.51 -32.66
N TYR A 323 -25.00 31.24 -32.96
CA TYR A 323 -23.80 30.61 -33.59
C TYR A 323 -22.73 30.01 -32.64
N LEU A 324 -22.71 28.68 -32.43
CA LEU A 324 -22.20 27.59 -33.30
C LEU A 324 -20.67 27.59 -33.52
N GLY A 325 -20.04 26.62 -32.84
CA GLY A 325 -18.90 25.79 -33.22
C GLY A 325 -17.81 26.28 -34.17
N ARG A 326 -16.55 26.19 -33.71
CA ARG A 326 -15.46 25.64 -34.53
C ARG A 326 -14.32 25.08 -33.67
N ALA A 327 -14.11 23.77 -33.80
CA ALA A 327 -12.89 23.08 -33.41
C ALA A 327 -11.82 23.23 -34.52
N GLY A 328 -10.55 23.10 -34.14
CA GLY A 328 -9.36 23.10 -35.00
C GLY A 328 -8.41 24.23 -34.58
N GLY A 329 -7.33 23.99 -33.85
CA GLY A 329 -6.27 23.02 -34.16
C GLY A 329 -5.28 23.69 -35.10
N SER A 330 -4.34 24.47 -34.55
CA SER A 330 -3.23 25.04 -35.31
C SER A 330 -1.92 24.41 -34.81
N ALA A 331 -1.23 23.80 -35.76
CA ALA A 331 0.04 23.13 -35.63
C ALA A 331 1.16 24.12 -35.30
N GLY A 332 2.05 23.70 -34.40
CA GLY A 332 3.37 24.31 -34.26
C GLY A 332 4.28 23.83 -35.39
N HIS A 333 5.00 24.76 -35.99
CA HIS A 333 6.23 24.51 -36.72
C HIS A 333 7.26 25.53 -36.20
N VAL A 334 8.34 24.99 -35.64
CA VAL A 334 9.78 25.33 -35.77
C VAL A 334 10.49 24.77 -34.55
#